data_AF-A0A176VN37-F1
#
_entry.id   AF-A0A176VN37-F1
#
_cell.length_a   1.000
_cell.length_b   1.000
_cell.length_c   1.000
_cell.angle_alpha   90.00
_cell.angle_beta   90.00
_cell.angle_gamma   90.00
#
_symmetry.space_group_name_H-M   'P 1'
#
loop_
_entity.id
_entity.type
_entity.pdbx_description
1 polymer ?
#
loop_
_entity_poly.entity_id
_entity_poly.type
_entity_poly.pdbx_seq_one_letter_code
_entity_poly.pdbx_strand_id
1 'polypeptide(L)'
;MPAGSEVPLCEAAAEGRVSDVEELLKAGADVCEHDSTGISPLMHAAKNGHALVVSRLLEAGAPWNAVDKAGRCAGDYAADNAHQDAFDVLLNAGITAELILGAVERQSKKKGEATNKSYLDERVEYSEDRLMDEESKAVMMAWESPLMAAHAKVVCSAGGDILNVGFGMGIVDTAIQGYEITSHTIIEAHPDVYARMLATGWAEKPNVRILFGRWQDVIPQLGTYDGKHCYKA
;
A
#
# COMPACT_ATOMS: atom_id res chain seq x y z
N MET A 1 -18.26 -22.59 42.10
CA MET A 1 -17.89 -21.46 41.22
C MET A 1 -18.96 -21.40 40.15
N PRO A 2 -19.55 -20.25 39.79
CA PRO A 2 -20.60 -20.26 38.80
C PRO A 2 -19.98 -20.64 37.45
N ALA A 3 -20.60 -21.60 36.77
CA ALA A 3 -20.32 -21.92 35.39
C ALA A 3 -20.76 -20.72 34.54
N GLY A 4 -19.85 -19.77 34.30
CA GLY A 4 -20.01 -18.83 33.20
C GLY A 4 -19.92 -19.65 31.93
N SER A 5 -20.89 -19.54 31.03
CA SER A 5 -20.75 -20.12 29.69
C SER A 5 -19.47 -19.56 29.08
N GLU A 6 -18.41 -20.38 28.97
CA GLU A 6 -17.20 -20.02 28.26
C GLU A 6 -17.57 -19.90 26.79
N VAL A 7 -18.02 -18.70 26.41
CA VAL A 7 -18.24 -18.32 25.03
C VAL A 7 -16.88 -18.42 24.31
N PRO A 8 -16.74 -19.23 23.25
CA PRO A 8 -15.51 -19.27 22.49
C PRO A 8 -15.21 -17.92 21.83
N LEU A 9 -13.93 -17.57 21.70
CA LEU A 9 -13.52 -16.29 21.09
C LEU A 9 -14.06 -16.12 19.67
N CYS A 10 -14.12 -17.20 18.88
CA CYS A 10 -14.74 -17.20 17.55
C CYS A 10 -16.22 -16.80 17.58
N GLU A 11 -16.98 -17.27 18.58
CA GLU A 11 -18.41 -16.98 18.70
C GLU A 11 -18.64 -15.53 19.14
N ALA A 12 -17.91 -15.06 20.16
CA ALA A 12 -17.93 -13.66 20.56
C ALA A 12 -17.56 -12.72 19.41
N ALA A 13 -16.58 -13.12 18.58
CA ALA A 13 -16.17 -12.35 17.43
C ALA A 13 -17.20 -12.36 16.29
N ALA A 14 -17.81 -13.50 16.01
CA ALA A 14 -18.86 -13.65 15.01
C ALA A 14 -20.11 -12.83 15.34
N GLU A 15 -20.43 -12.66 16.62
CA GLU A 15 -21.58 -11.88 17.10
C GLU A 15 -21.27 -10.41 17.40
N GLY A 16 -20.01 -9.99 17.27
CA GLY A 16 -19.62 -8.60 17.53
C GLY A 16 -19.62 -8.21 19.01
N ARG A 17 -19.53 -9.18 19.93
CA ARG A 17 -19.54 -8.95 21.39
C ARG A 17 -18.18 -8.42 21.87
N VAL A 18 -17.96 -7.12 21.71
CA VAL A 18 -16.67 -6.46 22.00
C VAL A 18 -16.20 -6.70 23.44
N SER A 19 -17.09 -6.57 24.43
CA SER A 19 -16.73 -6.79 25.85
C SER A 19 -16.23 -8.20 26.10
N ASP A 20 -16.93 -9.21 25.57
CA ASP A 20 -16.54 -10.62 25.70
C ASP A 20 -15.21 -10.88 25.03
N VAL A 21 -14.98 -10.34 23.83
CA VAL A 21 -13.69 -10.44 23.13
C VAL A 21 -12.55 -9.87 23.98
N GLU A 22 -12.74 -8.66 24.52
CA GLU A 22 -11.72 -8.03 25.39
C GLU A 22 -11.47 -8.82 26.68
N GLU A 23 -12.52 -9.37 27.31
CA GLU A 23 -12.40 -10.18 28.52
C GLU A 23 -11.70 -11.52 28.25
N LEU A 24 -12.06 -12.21 27.17
CA LEU A 24 -11.44 -13.47 26.75
C LEU A 24 -9.96 -13.28 26.42
N LEU A 25 -9.60 -12.22 25.69
CA LEU A 25 -8.20 -11.90 25.39
C LEU A 25 -7.40 -11.59 26.66
N LYS A 26 -8.00 -10.85 27.62
CA LYS A 26 -7.37 -10.60 28.94
C LYS A 26 -7.22 -11.88 29.77
N ALA A 27 -8.11 -12.85 29.60
CA ALA A 27 -8.05 -14.17 30.24
C ALA A 27 -7.02 -15.11 29.57
N GLY A 28 -6.40 -14.70 28.46
CA GLY A 28 -5.38 -15.47 27.75
C GLY A 28 -5.93 -16.38 26.65
N ALA A 29 -7.13 -16.10 26.12
CA ALA A 29 -7.63 -16.78 24.94
C ALA A 29 -6.64 -16.61 23.77
N ASP A 30 -6.44 -17.69 23.00
CA ASP A 30 -5.56 -17.67 21.85
C ASP A 30 -6.23 -16.90 20.69
N VAL A 31 -5.70 -15.73 20.37
CA VAL A 31 -6.19 -14.88 19.27
C VAL A 31 -6.02 -15.55 17.90
N CYS A 32 -5.12 -16.54 17.80
CA CYS A 32 -4.86 -17.33 16.59
C CYS A 32 -5.70 -18.61 16.53
N GLU A 33 -6.57 -18.86 17.51
CA GLU A 33 -7.47 -20.02 17.48
C GLU A 33 -8.29 -20.00 16.19
N HIS A 34 -8.59 -21.18 15.66
CA HIS A 34 -9.42 -21.32 14.47
C HIS A 34 -10.33 -22.52 14.61
N ASP A 35 -11.54 -22.41 14.06
CA ASP A 35 -12.49 -23.51 14.08
C ASP A 35 -12.06 -24.67 13.17
N SER A 36 -12.87 -25.74 13.12
CA SER A 36 -12.59 -26.92 12.32
C SER A 36 -12.44 -26.66 10.80
N THR A 37 -12.90 -25.51 10.31
CA THR A 37 -12.77 -25.06 8.91
C THR A 37 -11.55 -24.17 8.67
N GLY A 38 -10.82 -23.83 9.74
CA GLY A 38 -9.66 -22.94 9.68
C GLY A 38 -10.03 -21.46 9.75
N ILE A 39 -11.28 -21.12 10.07
CA ILE A 39 -11.72 -19.74 10.19
C ILE A 39 -11.36 -19.23 11.59
N SER A 40 -10.65 -18.10 11.65
CA SER A 40 -10.22 -17.45 12.89
C SER A 40 -11.28 -16.46 13.42
N PRO A 41 -11.19 -16.01 14.69
CA PRO A 41 -12.02 -14.94 15.22
C PRO A 41 -11.99 -13.69 14.34
N LEU A 42 -10.82 -13.33 13.80
CA LEU A 42 -10.66 -12.16 12.93
C LEU A 42 -11.48 -12.30 11.64
N MET A 43 -11.47 -13.49 11.03
CA MET A 43 -12.27 -13.79 9.83
C MET A 43 -13.77 -13.78 10.14
N HIS A 44 -14.20 -14.34 11.28
CA HIS A 44 -15.60 -14.30 11.72
C HIS A 44 -16.10 -12.86 11.94
N ALA A 45 -15.31 -12.02 12.61
CA ALA A 45 -15.64 -10.61 12.82
C ALA A 45 -15.70 -9.84 11.49
N ALA A 46 -14.76 -10.09 10.58
CA ALA A 46 -14.70 -9.44 9.26
C ALA A 46 -15.88 -9.84 8.36
N LYS A 47 -16.21 -11.14 8.33
CA LYS A 47 -17.35 -11.68 7.57
C LYS A 47 -18.69 -11.07 7.98
N ASN A 48 -18.85 -10.70 9.24
CA ASN A 48 -20.07 -10.08 9.78
C ASN A 48 -19.97 -8.55 9.94
N GLY A 49 -18.86 -7.95 9.51
CA GLY A 49 -18.68 -6.49 9.49
C GLY A 49 -18.44 -5.83 10.83
N HIS A 50 -18.00 -6.57 11.85
CA HIS A 50 -17.76 -6.05 13.20
C HIS A 50 -16.40 -5.34 13.31
N ALA A 51 -16.28 -4.17 12.68
CA ALA A 51 -15.02 -3.40 12.57
C ALA A 51 -14.32 -3.12 13.92
N LEU A 52 -15.09 -2.88 14.99
CA LEU A 52 -14.51 -2.68 16.33
C LEU A 52 -13.90 -3.97 16.89
N VAL A 53 -14.55 -5.12 16.71
CA VAL A 53 -13.98 -6.42 17.10
C VAL A 53 -12.74 -6.74 16.26
N VAL A 54 -12.79 -6.48 14.95
CA VAL A 54 -11.62 -6.61 14.05
C VAL A 54 -10.44 -5.81 14.59
N SER A 55 -10.68 -4.55 14.99
CA SER A 55 -9.64 -3.69 15.58
C SER A 55 -9.06 -4.30 16.86
N ARG A 56 -9.90 -4.79 17.78
CA ARG A 56 -9.44 -5.42 19.03
C ARG A 56 -8.61 -6.68 18.82
N LEU A 57 -9.02 -7.52 17.88
CA LEU A 57 -8.29 -8.75 17.56
C LEU A 57 -6.92 -8.43 16.94
N LEU A 58 -6.83 -7.44 16.05
CA LEU A 58 -5.56 -6.96 15.50
C LEU A 58 -4.65 -6.34 16.56
N GLU A 59 -5.18 -5.52 17.48
CA GLU A 59 -4.46 -4.97 18.64
C GLU A 59 -3.89 -6.08 19.54
N ALA A 60 -4.61 -7.20 19.65
CA ALA A 60 -4.18 -8.37 20.40
C ALA A 60 -3.22 -9.29 19.63
N GLY A 61 -2.84 -8.94 18.40
CA GLY A 61 -1.86 -9.67 17.60
C GLY A 61 -2.43 -10.73 16.67
N ALA A 62 -3.72 -10.69 16.35
CA ALA A 62 -4.29 -11.54 15.31
C ALA A 62 -3.54 -11.35 13.98
N PRO A 63 -3.12 -12.43 13.30
CA PRO A 63 -2.45 -12.32 12.01
C PRO A 63 -3.44 -11.85 10.94
N TRP A 64 -3.26 -10.62 10.45
CA TRP A 64 -4.13 -10.01 9.43
C TRP A 64 -4.16 -10.79 8.11
N ASN A 65 -3.07 -11.49 7.79
CA ASN A 65 -2.86 -12.24 6.55
C ASN A 65 -3.07 -13.76 6.70
N ALA A 66 -3.54 -14.24 7.85
CA ALA A 66 -3.87 -15.65 7.97
C ALA A 66 -4.99 -16.03 7.00
N VAL A 67 -4.92 -17.25 6.48
CA VAL A 67 -5.88 -17.79 5.50
C VAL A 67 -6.52 -19.07 6.02
N ASP A 68 -7.79 -19.27 5.69
CA ASP A 68 -8.52 -20.50 5.99
C ASP A 68 -8.16 -21.64 5.01
N LYS A 69 -8.85 -22.78 5.14
CA LYS A 69 -8.65 -23.94 4.25
C LYS A 69 -9.02 -23.67 2.79
N ALA A 70 -9.79 -22.63 2.50
CA ALA A 70 -10.14 -22.19 1.15
C ALA A 70 -9.18 -21.12 0.62
N GLY A 71 -8.16 -20.73 1.39
CA GLY A 71 -7.19 -19.71 1.02
C GLY A 71 -7.71 -18.28 1.20
N ARG A 72 -8.80 -18.08 1.95
CA ARG A 72 -9.38 -16.74 2.18
C ARG A 72 -8.89 -16.12 3.48
N CYS A 73 -8.54 -14.84 3.44
CA CYS A 73 -8.19 -14.03 4.59
C CYS A 73 -9.40 -13.22 5.10
N ALA A 74 -9.25 -12.57 6.26
CA ALA A 74 -10.29 -11.71 6.81
C ALA A 74 -10.68 -10.56 5.85
N GLY A 75 -9.74 -10.03 5.07
CA GLY A 75 -9.99 -8.99 4.07
C GLY A 75 -10.94 -9.46 2.97
N ASP A 76 -10.77 -10.70 2.48
CA ASP A 76 -11.66 -11.29 1.47
C ASP A 76 -13.09 -11.40 2.00
N TYR A 77 -13.25 -11.85 3.25
CA TYR A 77 -14.57 -11.94 3.88
C TYR A 77 -15.26 -10.58 4.04
N ALA A 78 -14.54 -9.54 4.45
CA ALA A 78 -15.11 -8.20 4.56
C ALA A 78 -15.49 -7.63 3.18
N ALA A 79 -14.65 -7.82 2.17
CA ALA A 79 -14.90 -7.36 0.80
C ALA A 79 -16.09 -8.08 0.14
N ASP A 80 -16.13 -9.41 0.20
CA ASP A 80 -17.18 -10.24 -0.40
C ASP A 80 -18.57 -9.94 0.19
N ASN A 81 -18.63 -9.51 1.45
CA ASN A 81 -19.87 -9.17 2.15
C ASN A 81 -20.15 -7.65 2.22
N ALA A 82 -19.36 -6.83 1.50
CA ALA A 82 -19.49 -5.38 1.42
C ALA A 82 -19.43 -4.65 2.78
N HIS A 83 -18.61 -5.15 3.71
CA HIS A 83 -18.38 -4.54 5.02
C HIS A 83 -17.19 -3.58 4.99
N GLN A 84 -17.41 -2.38 4.43
CA GLN A 84 -16.35 -1.40 4.17
C GLN A 84 -15.56 -1.02 5.42
N ASP A 85 -16.21 -0.72 6.55
CA ASP A 85 -15.51 -0.29 7.76
C ASP A 85 -14.55 -1.38 8.29
N ALA A 86 -14.94 -2.64 8.23
CA ALA A 86 -14.08 -3.76 8.62
C ALA A 86 -12.94 -3.97 7.62
N PHE A 87 -13.23 -3.82 6.32
CA PHE A 87 -12.23 -3.88 5.26
C PHE A 87 -11.17 -2.79 5.41
N ASP A 88 -11.57 -1.55 5.69
CA ASP A 88 -10.66 -0.41 5.85
C ASP A 88 -9.72 -0.61 7.04
N VAL A 89 -10.22 -1.16 8.16
CA VAL A 89 -9.37 -1.53 9.32
C VAL A 89 -8.32 -2.58 8.92
N LEU A 90 -8.72 -3.62 8.21
CA LEU A 90 -7.83 -4.71 7.76
C LEU A 90 -6.80 -4.21 6.74
N LEU A 91 -7.21 -3.38 5.79
CA LEU A 91 -6.34 -2.78 4.79
C LEU A 91 -5.28 -1.91 5.47
N ASN A 92 -5.68 -1.06 6.43
CA ASN A 92 -4.75 -0.22 7.18
C ASN A 92 -3.75 -1.05 7.99
N ALA A 93 -4.21 -2.14 8.62
CA ALA A 93 -3.32 -3.05 9.34
C ALA A 93 -2.32 -3.75 8.41
N GLY A 94 -2.78 -4.24 7.25
CA GLY A 94 -1.93 -4.86 6.24
C GLY A 94 -0.88 -3.89 5.68
N ILE A 95 -1.28 -2.68 5.27
CA ILE A 95 -0.37 -1.63 4.80
C ILE A 95 0.66 -1.27 5.88
N THR A 96 0.22 -1.11 7.12
CA THR A 96 1.12 -0.77 8.25
C THR A 96 2.14 -1.88 8.48
N ALA A 97 1.71 -3.15 8.47
CA ALA A 97 2.60 -4.29 8.62
C ALA A 97 3.63 -4.36 7.49
N GLU A 98 3.22 -4.22 6.23
CA GLU A 98 4.13 -4.20 5.08
C GLU A 98 5.13 -3.04 5.13
N LEU A 99 4.69 -1.85 5.54
CA LEU A 99 5.59 -0.69 5.71
C LEU A 99 6.64 -0.93 6.80
N ILE A 100 6.23 -1.54 7.93
CA ILE A 100 7.14 -1.88 9.04
C ILE A 100 8.09 -2.99 8.61
N LEU A 101 7.60 -4.07 7.99
CA LEU A 101 8.43 -5.18 7.51
C LEU A 101 9.45 -4.68 6.48
N GLY A 102 9.02 -3.87 5.52
CA GLY A 102 9.93 -3.21 4.58
C GLY A 102 10.94 -2.29 5.27
N ALA A 103 10.55 -1.59 6.35
CA ALA A 103 11.49 -0.77 7.13
C ALA A 103 12.51 -1.61 7.90
N VAL A 104 12.08 -2.73 8.48
CA VAL A 104 12.96 -3.70 9.16
C VAL A 104 13.90 -4.37 8.16
N GLU A 105 13.43 -4.73 6.96
CA GLU A 105 14.27 -5.27 5.90
C GLU A 105 15.31 -4.24 5.40
N ARG A 106 14.93 -2.96 5.31
CA ARG A 106 15.89 -1.87 5.03
C ARG A 106 16.93 -1.70 6.16
N GLN A 107 16.55 -1.96 7.41
CA GLN A 107 17.47 -1.94 8.55
C GLN A 107 18.35 -3.20 8.62
N SER A 108 17.85 -4.38 8.24
CA SER A 108 18.65 -5.61 8.15
C SER A 108 19.65 -5.55 6.99
N LYS A 109 19.26 -4.93 5.86
CA LYS A 109 20.16 -4.57 4.73
C LYS A 109 21.18 -3.46 5.07
N LYS A 110 21.04 -2.74 6.19
CA LYS A 110 22.14 -1.89 6.71
C LYS A 110 23.27 -2.71 7.35
N LYS A 111 23.08 -4.01 7.62
CA LYS A 111 24.14 -4.93 8.11
C LYS A 111 24.82 -5.74 7.01
N GLY A 112 24.28 -5.75 5.79
CA GLY A 112 24.94 -6.30 4.61
C GLY A 112 24.56 -5.44 3.41
N GLU A 113 25.52 -4.66 2.90
CA GLU A 113 25.35 -3.68 1.82
C GLU A 113 24.49 -4.20 0.65
N ALA A 114 23.22 -3.85 0.66
CA ALA A 114 22.45 -3.63 -0.55
C ALA A 114 22.21 -2.12 -0.61
N THR A 115 23.24 -1.39 -1.03
CA THR A 115 23.10 0.02 -1.38
C THR A 115 22.19 0.10 -2.60
N ASN A 116 21.21 1.02 -2.63
CA ASN A 116 20.49 1.48 -3.84
C ASN A 116 21.42 1.99 -4.97
N LYS A 117 22.73 1.77 -4.84
CA LYS A 117 23.75 1.97 -5.84
C LYS A 117 23.59 1.01 -7.01
N SER A 118 23.18 -0.27 -6.80
CA SER A 118 23.02 -1.19 -7.94
C SER A 118 21.92 -0.71 -8.89
N TYR A 119 20.76 -0.31 -8.37
CA TYR A 119 19.69 0.28 -9.20
C TYR A 119 20.12 1.53 -10.00
N LEU A 120 21.02 2.36 -9.44
CA LEU A 120 21.52 3.56 -10.13
C LEU A 120 22.70 3.28 -11.07
N ASP A 121 23.34 2.11 -10.93
CA ASP A 121 24.48 1.66 -11.72
C ASP A 121 24.07 0.63 -12.82
N GLU A 122 22.85 0.08 -12.75
CA GLU A 122 22.27 -0.90 -13.70
C GLU A 122 21.75 -0.19 -14.97
N ARG A 123 22.14 -0.66 -16.15
CA ARG A 123 21.57 -0.17 -17.42
C ARG A 123 20.18 -0.73 -17.63
N VAL A 124 19.30 0.14 -18.15
CA VAL A 124 17.91 -0.22 -18.42
C VAL A 124 17.66 -0.25 -19.93
N GLU A 125 17.14 -1.35 -20.44
CA GLU A 125 16.73 -1.48 -21.84
C GLU A 125 15.26 -1.11 -22.02
N TYR A 126 15.02 -0.24 -23.00
CA TYR A 126 13.68 0.24 -23.36
C TYR A 126 13.16 -0.44 -24.61
N SER A 127 11.91 -0.87 -24.55
CA SER A 127 11.08 -1.16 -25.73
C SER A 127 9.80 -0.33 -25.66
N GLU A 128 9.01 -0.30 -26.74
CA GLU A 128 7.71 0.43 -26.75
C GLU A 128 6.79 0.00 -25.59
N ASP A 129 6.91 -1.24 -25.12
CA ASP A 129 5.99 -1.84 -24.14
C ASP A 129 6.60 -2.19 -22.78
N ARG A 130 7.93 -2.09 -22.60
CA ARG A 130 8.63 -2.66 -21.43
C ARG A 130 9.89 -1.90 -21.03
N LEU A 131 10.12 -1.88 -19.71
CA LEU A 131 11.35 -1.48 -19.05
C LEU A 131 12.02 -2.74 -18.45
N MET A 132 13.21 -3.10 -18.93
CA MET A 132 13.96 -4.27 -18.45
C MET A 132 15.28 -3.86 -17.81
N ASP A 133 15.65 -4.52 -16.72
CA ASP A 133 16.99 -4.42 -16.12
C ASP A 133 18.02 -5.30 -16.88
N GLU A 134 19.29 -5.22 -16.49
CA GLU A 134 20.39 -6.00 -17.10
C GLU A 134 20.21 -7.53 -16.98
N GLU A 135 19.35 -8.00 -16.06
CA GLU A 135 18.99 -9.41 -15.89
C GLU A 135 17.77 -9.85 -16.72
N SER A 136 17.25 -8.96 -17.59
CA SER A 136 16.00 -9.18 -18.34
C SER A 136 14.78 -9.44 -17.45
N LYS A 137 14.80 -9.00 -16.19
CA LYS A 137 13.62 -8.98 -15.33
C LYS A 137 12.83 -7.71 -15.63
N ALA A 138 11.50 -7.86 -15.71
CA ALA A 138 10.62 -6.77 -16.04
C ALA A 138 10.45 -5.86 -14.81
N VAL A 139 10.89 -4.61 -14.93
CA VAL A 139 10.79 -3.60 -13.86
C VAL A 139 9.47 -2.84 -13.95
N MET A 140 8.90 -2.70 -15.16
CA MET A 140 7.57 -2.12 -15.40
C MET A 140 7.04 -2.53 -16.78
N MET A 141 5.73 -2.77 -16.90
CA MET A 141 5.11 -3.32 -18.11
C MET A 141 3.85 -2.54 -18.54
N ALA A 142 3.59 -2.45 -19.85
CA ALA A 142 2.42 -1.75 -20.39
C ALA A 142 1.05 -2.20 -19.82
N TRP A 143 0.93 -3.42 -19.28
CA TRP A 143 -0.31 -3.92 -18.67
C TRP A 143 -0.71 -3.17 -17.39
N GLU A 144 0.19 -2.40 -16.78
CA GLU A 144 -0.08 -1.56 -15.60
C GLU A 144 -0.82 -0.25 -15.95
N SER A 145 -0.96 0.06 -17.25
CA SER A 145 -1.61 1.29 -17.73
C SER A 145 -3.02 1.55 -17.15
N PRO A 146 -3.93 0.56 -17.04
CA PRO A 146 -5.24 0.78 -16.43
C PRO A 146 -5.18 1.18 -14.96
N LEU A 147 -4.22 0.61 -14.20
CA LEU A 147 -4.01 0.96 -12.79
C LEU A 147 -3.43 2.38 -12.66
N MET A 148 -2.46 2.74 -13.50
CA MET A 148 -1.87 4.08 -13.52
C MET A 148 -2.89 5.16 -13.93
N ALA A 149 -3.81 4.85 -14.85
CA ALA A 149 -4.91 5.74 -15.20
C ALA A 149 -5.89 5.94 -14.03
N ALA A 150 -6.22 4.88 -13.30
CA ALA A 150 -7.03 4.98 -12.08
C ALA A 150 -6.31 5.80 -10.98
N HIS A 151 -4.99 5.60 -10.82
CA HIS A 151 -4.17 6.38 -9.89
C HIS A 151 -4.16 7.87 -10.26
N ALA A 152 -3.89 8.21 -11.52
CA ALA A 152 -3.90 9.58 -12.03
C ALA A 152 -5.26 10.25 -11.79
N LYS A 153 -6.38 9.53 -12.01
CA LYS A 153 -7.73 10.02 -11.70
C LYS A 153 -7.90 10.42 -10.25
N VAL A 154 -7.38 9.63 -9.31
CA VAL A 154 -7.49 9.91 -7.87
C VAL A 154 -6.63 11.12 -7.50
N VAL A 155 -5.36 11.13 -7.94
CA VAL A 155 -4.39 12.18 -7.61
C VAL A 155 -4.77 13.52 -8.24
N CYS A 156 -5.32 13.52 -9.45
CA CYS A 156 -5.72 14.74 -10.17
C CYS A 156 -7.15 15.20 -9.87
N SER A 157 -7.91 14.48 -9.04
CA SER A 157 -9.34 14.75 -8.80
C SER A 157 -9.67 16.16 -8.30
N ALA A 158 -8.73 16.82 -7.63
CA ALA A 158 -8.86 18.18 -7.11
C ALA A 158 -8.13 19.25 -7.97
N GLY A 159 -7.52 18.85 -9.08
CA GLY A 159 -6.60 19.68 -9.88
C GLY A 159 -5.41 20.19 -9.06
N GLY A 160 -4.78 21.28 -9.53
CA GLY A 160 -3.68 21.92 -8.82
C GLY A 160 -2.30 21.35 -9.15
N ASP A 161 -1.37 21.47 -8.21
CA ASP A 161 0.02 21.06 -8.36
C ASP A 161 0.18 19.59 -7.94
N ILE A 162 0.66 18.76 -8.86
CA ILE A 162 0.80 17.31 -8.69
C ILE A 162 2.27 16.95 -8.61
N LEU A 163 2.64 16.23 -7.55
CA LEU A 163 3.96 15.62 -7.41
C LEU A 163 3.88 14.12 -7.70
N ASN A 164 4.68 13.67 -8.66
CA ASN A 164 4.93 12.26 -8.89
C ASN A 164 6.38 11.93 -8.49
N VAL A 165 6.53 10.94 -7.61
CA VAL A 165 7.83 10.41 -7.17
C VAL A 165 7.82 8.94 -7.54
N GLY A 166 8.33 8.59 -8.71
CA GLY A 166 8.10 7.25 -9.21
C GLY A 166 8.91 6.91 -10.44
N PHE A 167 9.31 5.64 -10.49
CA PHE A 167 10.10 5.03 -11.54
C PHE A 167 9.21 4.59 -12.69
N GLY A 168 9.69 4.67 -13.94
CA GLY A 168 9.09 3.93 -15.05
C GLY A 168 9.18 4.56 -16.44
N MET A 169 8.39 4.03 -17.38
CA MET A 169 8.32 4.51 -18.78
C MET A 169 7.49 5.80 -18.96
N GLY A 170 7.18 6.54 -17.89
CA GLY A 170 6.31 7.71 -17.96
C GLY A 170 4.82 7.40 -18.16
N ILE A 171 4.37 6.18 -17.85
CA ILE A 171 2.97 5.75 -18.02
C ILE A 171 2.03 6.59 -17.14
N VAL A 172 2.34 6.67 -15.85
CA VAL A 172 1.58 7.49 -14.90
C VAL A 172 1.69 8.97 -15.22
N ASP A 173 2.88 9.44 -15.59
CA ASP A 173 3.10 10.83 -15.96
C ASP A 173 2.24 11.22 -17.17
N THR A 174 2.19 10.34 -18.18
CA THR A 174 1.35 10.52 -19.38
C THR A 174 -0.13 10.57 -19.02
N ALA A 175 -0.58 9.69 -18.11
CA ALA A 175 -1.96 9.71 -17.62
C ALA A 175 -2.29 10.99 -16.85
N ILE A 176 -1.40 11.47 -15.99
CA ILE A 176 -1.54 12.73 -15.24
C ILE A 176 -1.68 13.93 -16.19
N GLN A 177 -0.90 13.96 -17.26
CA GLN A 177 -0.97 15.03 -18.29
C GLN A 177 -2.29 15.04 -19.09
N GLY A 178 -3.13 14.01 -18.97
CA GLY A 178 -4.48 13.99 -19.53
C GLY A 178 -5.52 14.77 -18.71
N TYR A 179 -5.17 15.27 -17.53
CA TYR A 179 -6.06 16.01 -16.63
C TYR A 179 -5.76 17.51 -16.61
N GLU A 180 -6.77 18.31 -16.23
CA GLU A 180 -6.59 19.75 -15.97
C GLU A 180 -5.88 19.95 -14.62
N ILE A 181 -4.56 20.08 -14.67
CA ILE A 181 -3.68 20.33 -13.52
C ILE A 181 -2.91 21.65 -13.71
N THR A 182 -2.53 22.28 -12.61
CA THR A 182 -1.78 23.54 -12.61
C THR A 182 -0.30 23.31 -12.90
N SER A 183 0.30 22.33 -12.23
CA SER A 183 1.68 21.93 -12.47
C SER A 183 1.89 20.43 -12.18
N HIS A 184 2.94 19.87 -12.75
CA HIS A 184 3.34 18.48 -12.60
C HIS A 184 4.84 18.41 -12.31
N THR A 185 5.18 18.18 -11.05
CA THR A 185 6.55 17.98 -10.60
C THR A 185 6.86 16.48 -10.63
N ILE A 186 7.90 16.07 -11.35
CA ILE A 186 8.35 14.68 -11.46
C ILE A 186 9.73 14.57 -10.84
N ILE A 187 9.93 13.63 -9.92
CA ILE A 187 11.25 13.30 -9.37
C ILE A 187 11.74 12.00 -10.01
N GLU A 188 12.86 12.06 -10.72
CA GLU A 188 13.49 10.89 -11.36
C GLU A 188 14.93 10.72 -10.88
N ALA A 189 15.25 9.54 -10.35
CA ALA A 189 16.56 9.23 -9.79
C ALA A 189 17.46 8.47 -10.79
N HIS A 190 16.89 7.75 -11.76
CA HIS A 190 17.62 6.93 -12.72
C HIS A 190 18.12 7.77 -13.91
N PRO A 191 19.43 7.76 -14.20
CA PRO A 191 20.01 8.61 -15.24
C PRO A 191 19.45 8.32 -16.64
N ASP A 192 19.26 7.05 -17.01
CA ASP A 192 18.73 6.69 -18.33
C ASP A 192 17.26 7.08 -18.52
N VAL A 193 16.43 6.96 -17.45
CA VAL A 193 15.03 7.39 -17.48
C VAL A 193 14.97 8.91 -17.62
N TYR A 194 15.76 9.62 -16.81
CA TYR A 194 15.85 11.07 -16.88
C TYR A 194 16.29 11.55 -18.29
N ALA A 195 17.34 10.95 -18.85
CA ALA A 195 17.81 11.28 -20.19
C ALA A 195 16.74 11.03 -21.26
N ARG A 196 15.97 9.93 -21.15
CA ARG A 196 14.84 9.66 -22.05
C ARG A 196 13.74 10.70 -21.92
N MET A 197 13.38 11.10 -20.70
CA MET A 197 12.37 12.14 -20.48
C MET A 197 12.75 13.46 -21.16
N LEU A 198 14.03 13.86 -21.05
CA LEU A 198 14.55 15.02 -21.79
C LEU A 198 14.46 14.80 -23.31
N ALA A 199 14.90 13.65 -23.82
CA ALA A 199 14.89 13.35 -25.25
C ALA A 199 13.46 13.27 -25.86
N THR A 200 12.45 12.99 -25.04
CA THR A 200 11.05 12.81 -25.47
C THR A 200 10.19 14.05 -25.26
N GLY A 201 10.77 15.19 -24.87
CA GLY A 201 10.05 16.46 -24.84
C GLY A 201 9.37 16.79 -23.51
N TRP A 202 9.66 16.05 -22.42
CA TRP A 202 8.98 16.26 -21.14
C TRP A 202 9.37 17.58 -20.46
N ALA A 203 10.63 18.00 -20.61
CA ALA A 203 11.12 19.25 -20.01
C ALA A 203 10.58 20.50 -20.72
N GLU A 204 10.10 20.34 -21.96
CA GLU A 204 9.55 21.40 -22.80
C GLU A 204 8.06 21.64 -22.55
N LYS A 205 7.39 20.76 -21.80
CA LYS A 205 5.98 20.93 -21.42
C LYS A 205 5.85 22.10 -20.43
N PRO A 206 4.93 23.06 -20.66
CA PRO A 206 4.89 24.33 -19.93
C PRO A 206 4.52 24.19 -18.45
N ASN A 207 3.83 23.11 -18.08
CA ASN A 207 3.40 22.83 -16.71
C ASN A 207 4.19 21.68 -16.07
N VAL A 208 5.26 21.18 -16.69
CA VAL A 208 6.06 20.09 -16.14
C VAL A 208 7.38 20.61 -15.60
N ARG A 209 7.77 20.10 -14.42
CA ARG A 209 9.09 20.30 -13.83
C ARG A 209 9.69 18.96 -13.48
N ILE A 210 10.84 18.62 -14.03
CA ILE A 210 11.55 17.37 -13.71
C ILE A 210 12.72 17.69 -12.78
N LEU A 211 12.79 17.00 -11.65
CA LEU A 211 13.89 17.06 -10.69
C LEU A 211 14.70 15.78 -10.79
N PHE A 212 15.96 15.92 -11.20
CA PHE A 212 16.88 14.79 -11.24
C PHE A 212 17.51 14.55 -9.87
N GLY A 213 17.47 13.30 -9.43
CA GLY A 213 18.09 12.84 -8.20
C GLY A 213 17.13 12.07 -7.31
N ARG A 214 17.67 11.48 -6.25
CA ARG A 214 16.86 10.78 -5.27
C ARG A 214 15.94 11.80 -4.58
N TRP A 215 14.71 11.42 -4.30
CA TRP A 215 13.73 12.32 -3.66
C TRP A 215 14.26 12.94 -2.35
N GLN A 216 15.07 12.21 -1.59
CA GLN A 216 15.71 12.71 -0.36
C GLN A 216 16.63 13.91 -0.62
N ASP A 217 17.30 13.93 -1.78
CA ASP A 217 18.26 14.98 -2.15
C ASP A 217 17.56 16.20 -2.76
N VAL A 218 16.39 15.99 -3.38
CA VAL A 218 15.65 17.05 -4.08
C VAL A 218 14.49 17.63 -3.27
N ILE A 219 14.16 17.08 -2.10
CA ILE A 219 13.17 17.65 -1.16
C ILE A 219 13.36 19.15 -0.93
N PRO A 220 14.57 19.69 -0.69
CA PRO A 220 14.77 21.12 -0.49
C PRO A 220 14.41 21.99 -1.71
N GLN A 221 14.28 21.38 -2.89
CA GLN A 221 13.92 22.04 -4.15
C GLN A 221 12.41 22.00 -4.42
N LEU A 222 11.66 21.19 -3.66
CA LEU A 222 10.20 21.12 -3.71
C LEU A 222 9.61 22.35 -3.02
N GLY A 223 8.51 22.88 -3.57
CA GLY A 223 7.77 23.97 -2.96
C GLY A 223 6.81 23.48 -1.87
N THR A 224 6.25 24.42 -1.11
CA THR A 224 5.16 24.16 -0.14
C THR A 224 3.85 23.66 -0.76
N TYR A 225 3.75 23.61 -2.10
CA TYR A 225 2.50 23.39 -2.83
C TYR A 225 2.42 22.04 -3.56
N ASP A 226 3.53 21.29 -3.60
CA ASP A 226 3.65 20.00 -4.31
C ASP A 226 3.03 18.81 -3.54
N GLY A 227 2.20 19.07 -2.52
CA GLY A 227 1.55 18.05 -1.73
C GLY A 227 0.48 18.65 -0.84
N LYS A 228 -0.76 18.76 -1.34
CA LYS A 228 -1.88 19.20 -0.51
C LYS A 228 -2.12 18.18 0.61
N HIS A 229 -1.69 18.56 1.82
CA HIS A 229 -2.23 18.07 3.07
C HIS A 229 -3.71 18.43 3.13
N CYS A 230 -4.60 17.48 2.85
CA CYS A 230 -6.00 17.57 3.24
C CYS A 230 -6.14 17.08 4.70
N TYR A 231 -5.59 17.83 5.66
CA TYR A 231 -6.22 17.88 6.98
C TYR A 231 -7.29 18.95 6.91
N LYS A 232 -8.56 18.54 6.85
CA LYS A 232 -9.65 19.43 7.23
C LYS A 232 -10.00 19.16 8.68
N ALA A 233 -9.91 20.23 9.47
CA ALA A 233 -10.42 20.38 10.82
C ALA A 233 -11.95 20.22 10.88
#